data_AF-A0A4Y7U412-F1
#
_entry.id   AF-A0A4Y7U412-F1
#
_cell.length_a   1.000
_cell.length_b   1.000
_cell.length_c   1.000
_cell.angle_alpha   90.00
_cell.angle_beta   90.00
_cell.angle_gamma   90.00
#
_symmetry.space_group_name_H-M   'P 1'
#
loop_
_entity.id
_entity.type
_entity.pdbx_description
1 polymer ?
#
loop_
_entity_poly.entity_id
_entity_poly.type
_entity_poly.pdbx_seq_one_letter_code
_entity_poly.pdbx_strand_id
1 'polypeptide(L)'
;QKKPLTEAVTPPPAQPKAEYSISNAAVKAVIQPKPEKEIQAKEEDEIQAKDDEKELQMSAGADANPSDSSNLESTLNSSKGGGSPLSGKVKTEMESGIGADFSNVRIHNDSTAVQMNKQLGAQAFATGNNIYFNE
;
A
#
# COMPACT_ATOMS: atom_id res chain seq x y z
N GLN A 1 31.50 66.00 -0.29
CA GLN A 1 31.39 64.53 -0.49
C GLN A 1 30.40 63.99 0.52
N LYS A 2 29.38 63.23 0.08
CA LYS A 2 28.53 62.27 0.80
C LYS A 2 27.29 62.00 -0.08
N LYS A 3 27.35 60.97 -0.93
CA LYS A 3 26.19 60.39 -1.62
C LYS A 3 25.67 59.21 -0.77
N PRO A 4 24.35 58.97 -0.69
CA PRO A 4 23.79 57.89 0.10
C PRO A 4 23.99 56.53 -0.58
N LEU A 5 24.15 55.51 0.26
CA LEU A 5 24.34 54.11 -0.09
C LEU A 5 22.98 53.51 -0.52
N THR A 6 22.82 53.18 -1.79
CA THR A 6 21.67 52.38 -2.25
C THR A 6 22.00 50.92 -2.04
N GLU A 7 21.30 50.31 -1.10
CA GLU A 7 21.35 48.90 -0.75
C GLU A 7 20.80 48.07 -1.93
N ALA A 8 21.69 47.37 -2.64
CA ALA A 8 21.31 46.50 -3.74
C ALA A 8 20.76 45.17 -3.19
N VAL A 9 19.44 45.05 -3.13
CA VAL A 9 18.75 43.77 -2.92
C VAL A 9 19.07 42.87 -4.11
N THR A 10 19.84 41.82 -3.84
CA THR A 10 20.21 40.80 -4.83
C THR A 10 19.08 39.75 -4.84
N PRO A 11 18.49 39.39 -5.99
CA PRO A 11 17.51 38.30 -6.05
C PRO A 11 18.19 36.93 -5.88
N PRO A 12 17.53 35.93 -5.25
CA PRO A 12 18.09 34.60 -5.10
C PRO A 12 18.19 33.85 -6.44
N PRO A 13 19.16 32.93 -6.60
CA PRO A 13 19.39 32.20 -7.85
C PRO A 13 18.23 31.23 -8.15
N ALA A 14 17.74 31.29 -9.39
CA ALA A 14 16.76 30.36 -9.94
C ALA A 14 17.37 28.96 -10.10
N GLN A 15 16.67 27.93 -9.62
CA GLN A 15 17.01 26.53 -9.84
C GLN A 15 16.59 26.09 -11.26
N PRO A 16 17.38 25.25 -11.96
CA PRO A 16 17.02 24.78 -13.30
C PRO A 16 15.92 23.71 -13.24
N LYS A 17 14.87 23.90 -14.03
CA LYS A 17 13.85 22.89 -14.33
C LYS A 17 14.43 21.93 -15.37
N ALA A 18 14.50 20.64 -15.04
CA ALA A 18 14.85 19.61 -16.01
C ALA A 18 13.64 19.34 -16.92
N GLU A 19 13.69 19.83 -18.16
CA GLU A 19 12.79 19.42 -19.24
C GLU A 19 13.39 18.20 -19.94
N TYR A 20 12.69 17.05 -19.87
CA TYR A 20 13.06 15.87 -20.65
C TYR A 20 12.34 15.92 -22.00
N SER A 21 13.04 16.41 -23.02
CA SER A 21 12.63 16.29 -24.42
C SER A 21 12.90 14.87 -24.92
N ILE A 22 11.86 14.16 -25.37
CA ILE A 22 12.03 12.97 -26.21
C ILE A 22 11.41 13.28 -27.57
N SER A 23 12.26 13.55 -28.54
CA SER A 23 11.94 13.35 -29.94
C SER A 23 13.08 12.56 -30.55
N ASN A 24 12.75 11.41 -31.14
CA ASN A 24 13.31 11.00 -32.41
C ASN A 24 12.39 9.97 -33.07
N ALA A 25 11.87 10.40 -34.21
CA ALA A 25 10.96 9.68 -35.06
C ALA A 25 11.69 8.60 -35.88
N ALA A 26 10.88 7.61 -36.27
CA ALA A 26 10.98 6.84 -37.52
C ALA A 26 12.10 5.79 -37.66
N VAL A 27 11.71 4.53 -37.43
CA VAL A 27 11.95 3.47 -38.41
C VAL A 27 10.63 2.72 -38.65
N LYS A 28 10.15 2.77 -39.90
CA LYS A 28 8.98 2.04 -40.41
C LYS A 28 9.44 0.80 -41.20
N ALA A 29 8.61 -0.24 -41.13
CA ALA A 29 8.25 -1.21 -42.18
C ALA A 29 8.95 -2.60 -42.24
N VAL A 30 8.15 -3.56 -42.75
CA VAL A 30 8.31 -5.02 -43.01
C VAL A 30 7.85 -5.89 -41.82
N ILE A 31 6.61 -6.39 -41.70
CA ILE A 31 5.71 -7.20 -42.56
C ILE A 31 6.27 -8.59 -42.96
N GLN A 32 5.95 -9.56 -42.09
CA GLN A 32 5.40 -10.91 -42.36
C GLN A 32 6.30 -12.17 -42.52
N PRO A 33 5.73 -13.36 -42.19
CA PRO A 33 6.39 -14.52 -41.57
C PRO A 33 6.53 -15.75 -42.50
N LYS A 34 7.28 -16.80 -42.09
CA LYS A 34 7.11 -18.21 -42.52
C LYS A 34 8.05 -19.21 -41.77
N PRO A 35 7.84 -20.56 -41.82
CA PRO A 35 7.30 -21.33 -40.68
C PRO A 35 8.10 -22.60 -40.30
N GLU A 36 7.67 -23.25 -39.21
CA GLU A 36 7.63 -24.70 -38.92
C GLU A 36 8.85 -25.62 -39.14
N LYS A 37 9.36 -26.21 -38.04
CA LYS A 37 9.13 -27.62 -37.60
C LYS A 37 10.00 -27.91 -36.36
N GLU A 38 9.42 -28.09 -35.18
CA GLU A 38 8.85 -29.34 -34.61
C GLU A 38 9.89 -30.19 -33.87
N ILE A 39 9.91 -30.08 -32.53
CA ILE A 39 10.16 -31.18 -31.58
C ILE A 39 9.36 -30.81 -30.30
N GLN A 40 8.08 -31.21 -30.20
CA GLN A 40 7.59 -32.34 -29.37
C GLN A 40 8.13 -32.29 -27.93
N ALA A 41 7.38 -31.75 -26.97
CA ALA A 41 6.37 -32.47 -26.17
C ALA A 41 6.97 -33.56 -25.25
N LYS A 42 6.97 -33.28 -23.94
CA LYS A 42 6.85 -34.20 -22.78
C LYS A 42 6.95 -33.34 -21.50
N GLU A 43 5.81 -33.08 -20.85
CA GLU A 43 5.41 -33.69 -19.55
C GLU A 43 6.32 -33.19 -18.42
N GLU A 44 5.88 -32.25 -17.57
CA GLU A 44 4.82 -32.39 -16.55
C GLU A 44 5.19 -33.49 -15.55
N ASP A 45 5.89 -33.09 -14.48
CA ASP A 45 6.05 -33.88 -13.25
C ASP A 45 6.08 -32.90 -12.07
N GLU A 46 4.89 -32.76 -11.48
CA GLU A 46 4.58 -32.57 -10.06
C GLU A 46 5.66 -31.92 -9.17
N ILE A 47 5.61 -30.59 -9.03
CA ILE A 47 5.99 -29.98 -7.74
C ILE A 47 4.73 -29.96 -6.89
N GLN A 48 4.56 -31.05 -6.14
CA GLN A 48 3.52 -31.26 -5.15
C GLN A 48 3.50 -30.08 -4.16
N ALA A 49 2.56 -29.16 -4.39
CA ALA A 49 2.13 -28.16 -3.44
C ALA A 49 1.61 -28.90 -2.20
N LYS A 50 2.45 -29.04 -1.19
CA LYS A 50 1.97 -29.21 0.18
C LYS A 50 1.51 -27.84 0.62
N ASP A 51 0.27 -27.58 0.26
CA ASP A 51 -0.62 -26.64 0.90
C ASP A 51 -0.64 -27.01 2.39
N ASP A 52 0.24 -26.39 3.16
CA ASP A 52 0.10 -26.33 4.61
C ASP A 52 -1.06 -25.34 4.83
N GLU A 53 -2.28 -25.86 4.63
CA GLU A 53 -3.52 -25.29 5.12
C GLU A 53 -3.41 -25.26 6.65
N LYS A 54 -2.61 -24.33 7.18
CA LYS A 54 -2.95 -23.73 8.45
C LYS A 54 -4.26 -23.02 8.20
N GLU A 55 -5.34 -23.77 8.43
CA GLU A 55 -6.58 -23.22 8.89
C GLU A 55 -6.23 -22.22 10.00
N LEU A 56 -6.13 -20.95 9.63
CA LEU A 56 -6.35 -19.86 10.56
C LEU A 56 -7.84 -19.95 10.89
N GLN A 57 -8.19 -20.94 11.73
CA GLN A 57 -9.44 -20.97 12.45
C GLN A 57 -9.47 -19.69 13.28
N MET A 58 -10.11 -18.66 12.73
CA MET A 58 -10.80 -17.68 13.54
C MET A 58 -11.78 -18.50 14.36
N SER A 59 -11.43 -18.79 15.61
CA SER A 59 -12.38 -19.29 16.57
C SER A 59 -13.43 -18.18 16.75
N ALA A 60 -14.46 -18.20 15.91
CA ALA A 60 -15.71 -17.49 16.13
C ALA A 60 -16.44 -18.18 17.29
N GLY A 61 -15.82 -18.14 18.47
CA GLY A 61 -16.44 -18.43 19.76
C GLY A 61 -17.01 -17.16 20.37
N ALA A 62 -17.58 -16.30 19.53
CA ALA A 62 -18.34 -15.15 19.96
C ALA A 62 -19.78 -15.39 19.53
N ASP A 63 -20.66 -15.59 20.50
CA ASP A 63 -22.10 -15.38 20.38
C ASP A 63 -22.36 -13.95 19.87
N ALA A 64 -22.11 -13.71 18.59
CA ALA A 64 -22.25 -12.41 17.96
C ALA A 64 -23.74 -12.16 17.77
N ASN A 65 -24.33 -11.40 18.70
CA ASN A 65 -25.67 -10.87 18.52
C ASN A 65 -25.67 -10.03 17.22
N PRO A 66 -26.63 -10.21 16.30
CA PRO A 66 -26.71 -9.42 15.07
C PRO A 66 -26.79 -7.90 15.32
N SER A 67 -27.16 -7.49 16.53
CA SER A 67 -27.10 -6.08 16.94
C SER A 67 -25.66 -5.57 17.11
N ASP A 68 -24.74 -6.39 17.62
CA ASP A 68 -23.33 -6.03 17.81
C ASP A 68 -22.59 -5.88 16.48
N SER A 69 -22.91 -6.72 15.49
CA SER A 69 -22.31 -6.63 14.15
C SER A 69 -22.74 -5.36 13.41
N SER A 70 -24.00 -4.94 13.53
CA SER A 70 -24.50 -3.69 12.91
C SER A 70 -23.82 -2.43 13.48
N ASN A 71 -23.58 -2.42 14.80
CA ASN A 71 -22.86 -1.35 15.48
C ASN A 71 -21.37 -1.35 15.11
N LEU A 72 -20.77 -2.53 15.00
CA LEU A 72 -19.39 -2.69 14.56
C LEU A 72 -19.19 -2.13 13.14
N GLU A 73 -20.05 -2.48 12.19
CA GLU A 73 -19.96 -2.00 10.81
C GLU A 73 -20.14 -0.48 10.71
N SER A 74 -21.09 0.08 11.47
CA SER A 74 -21.32 1.54 11.51
C SER A 74 -20.12 2.29 12.09
N THR A 75 -19.52 1.74 13.15
CA THR A 75 -18.32 2.29 13.79
C THR A 75 -17.11 2.19 12.88
N LEU A 76 -16.94 1.04 12.21
CA LEU A 76 -15.88 0.80 11.25
C LEU A 76 -15.93 1.82 10.11
N ASN A 77 -17.10 2.02 9.52
CA ASN A 77 -17.32 2.99 8.45
C ASN A 77 -17.00 4.43 8.88
N SER A 78 -17.35 4.79 10.12
CA SER A 78 -17.06 6.11 10.66
C SER A 78 -15.56 6.32 10.95
N SER A 79 -14.84 5.25 11.29
CA SER A 79 -13.41 5.32 11.64
C SER A 79 -12.46 5.40 10.43
N LYS A 80 -12.90 5.05 9.21
CA LYS A 80 -12.06 4.97 8.00
C LYS A 80 -11.28 6.26 7.65
N GLY A 81 -11.77 7.44 8.05
CA GLY A 81 -11.11 8.72 7.82
C GLY A 81 -10.11 9.14 8.91
N GLY A 82 -10.08 8.42 10.04
CA GLY A 82 -9.24 8.71 11.20
C GLY A 82 -7.87 8.02 11.15
N GLY A 83 -7.25 7.87 12.32
CA GLY A 83 -5.96 7.19 12.46
C GLY A 83 -4.76 7.97 11.95
N SER A 84 -3.58 7.46 12.29
CA SER A 84 -2.28 8.04 11.95
C SER A 84 -1.64 7.30 10.78
N PRO A 85 -0.90 7.98 9.88
CA PRO A 85 -0.15 7.28 8.84
C PRO A 85 0.90 6.36 9.46
N LEU A 86 1.22 5.27 8.77
CA LEU A 86 2.32 4.40 9.16
C LEU A 86 3.63 5.21 9.22
N SER A 87 4.42 5.00 10.27
CA SER A 87 5.70 5.74 10.42
C SER A 87 6.62 5.48 9.22
N GLY A 88 7.32 6.52 8.75
CA GLY A 88 8.14 6.42 7.53
C GLY A 88 9.17 5.29 7.58
N LYS A 89 9.79 5.06 8.75
CA LYS A 89 10.76 3.98 8.95
C LYS A 89 10.14 2.60 8.73
N VAL A 90 9.04 2.32 9.45
CA VAL A 90 8.34 1.03 9.35
C VAL A 90 7.75 0.83 7.96
N LYS A 91 7.21 1.90 7.37
CA LYS A 91 6.71 1.90 6.01
C LYS A 91 7.78 1.47 5.01
N THR A 92 8.96 2.08 5.03
CA THR A 92 10.06 1.72 4.11
C THR A 92 10.57 0.30 4.34
N GLU A 93 10.64 -0.16 5.59
CA GLU A 93 11.03 -1.54 5.92
C GLU A 93 10.02 -2.56 5.35
N MET A 94 8.72 -2.31 5.53
CA MET A 94 7.65 -3.15 4.96
C MET A 94 7.64 -3.09 3.43
N GLU A 95 7.74 -1.91 2.82
CA GLU A 95 7.80 -1.73 1.36
C GLU A 95 8.99 -2.47 0.75
N SER A 96 10.15 -2.45 1.42
CA SER A 96 11.36 -3.15 0.94
C SER A 96 11.24 -4.68 1.06
N GLY A 97 10.57 -5.17 2.12
CA GLY A 97 10.41 -6.60 2.35
C GLY A 97 9.28 -7.25 1.54
N ILE A 98 8.18 -6.52 1.34
CA ILE A 98 6.96 -7.04 0.71
C ILE A 98 6.87 -6.62 -0.77
N GLY A 99 7.48 -5.50 -1.17
CA GLY A 99 7.42 -5.00 -2.55
C GLY A 99 6.07 -4.38 -2.94
N ALA A 100 5.31 -3.88 -1.96
CA ALA A 100 4.03 -3.20 -2.15
C ALA A 100 4.07 -1.79 -1.54
N ASP A 101 3.16 -0.90 -1.93
CA ASP A 101 3.06 0.46 -1.40
C ASP A 101 2.25 0.49 -0.09
N PHE A 102 2.85 1.02 0.98
CA PHE A 102 2.23 1.17 2.30
C PHE A 102 1.89 2.64 2.62
N SER A 103 2.03 3.56 1.66
CA SER A 103 1.74 5.00 1.83
C SER A 103 0.31 5.32 2.28
N ASN A 104 -0.64 4.47 1.87
CA ASN A 104 -2.06 4.65 2.21
C ASN A 104 -2.46 3.97 3.53
N VAL A 105 -1.53 3.28 4.20
CA VAL A 105 -1.83 2.53 5.42
C VAL A 105 -2.00 3.47 6.63
N ARG A 106 -3.13 3.30 7.33
CA ARG A 106 -3.50 4.06 8.52
C ARG A 106 -3.58 3.15 9.74
N ILE A 107 -3.08 3.66 10.86
CA ILE A 107 -3.00 2.99 12.15
C ILE A 107 -3.99 3.62 13.10
N HIS A 108 -4.86 2.80 13.68
CA HIS A 108 -5.86 3.17 14.66
C HIS A 108 -5.51 2.51 16.00
N ASN A 109 -5.17 3.32 16.99
CA ASN A 109 -4.86 2.92 18.37
C ASN A 109 -5.66 3.75 19.38
N ASP A 110 -6.86 4.15 18.99
CA ASP A 110 -7.77 4.88 19.87
C ASP A 110 -8.72 3.94 20.61
N SER A 111 -9.50 4.49 21.53
CA SER A 111 -10.47 3.72 22.32
C SER A 111 -11.49 2.95 21.46
N THR A 112 -11.80 3.45 20.26
CA THR A 112 -12.71 2.80 19.32
C THR A 112 -12.07 1.55 18.75
N ALA A 113 -10.80 1.63 18.34
CA ALA A 113 -10.02 0.47 17.88
C ALA A 113 -9.93 -0.62 18.95
N VAL A 114 -9.68 -0.23 20.21
CA VAL A 114 -9.67 -1.14 21.37
C VAL A 114 -11.02 -1.83 21.56
N GLN A 115 -12.13 -1.10 21.46
CA GLN A 115 -13.47 -1.67 21.62
C GLN A 115 -13.80 -2.67 20.51
N MET A 116 -13.50 -2.33 19.25
CA MET A 116 -13.73 -3.22 18.10
C MET A 116 -12.90 -4.49 18.21
N ASN A 117 -11.62 -4.38 18.59
CA ASN A 117 -10.75 -5.53 18.81
C ASN A 117 -11.28 -6.46 19.92
N LYS A 118 -11.80 -5.91 21.03
CA LYS A 118 -12.43 -6.70 22.09
C LYS A 118 -13.68 -7.44 21.62
N GLN A 119 -14.53 -6.79 20.82
CA GLN A 119 -15.72 -7.43 20.25
C GLN A 119 -15.35 -8.56 19.28
N LEU A 120 -14.25 -8.42 18.54
CA LEU A 120 -13.74 -9.43 17.62
C LEU A 120 -12.87 -10.50 18.28
N GLY A 121 -12.50 -10.34 19.56
CA GLY A 121 -11.54 -11.21 20.24
C GLY A 121 -10.13 -11.15 19.63
N ALA A 122 -9.74 -10.02 19.02
CA ALA A 122 -8.47 -9.84 18.33
C ALA A 122 -7.50 -8.95 19.10
N GLN A 123 -6.19 -9.14 18.86
CA GLN A 123 -5.16 -8.16 19.29
C GLN A 123 -5.01 -7.01 18.30
N ALA A 124 -5.17 -7.33 17.02
CA ALA A 124 -5.30 -6.36 15.95
C ALA A 124 -6.12 -6.97 14.81
N PHE A 125 -6.79 -6.13 14.04
CA PHE A 125 -7.40 -6.53 12.77
C PHE A 125 -7.12 -5.48 11.69
N ALA A 126 -7.18 -5.88 10.42
CA ALA A 126 -6.97 -5.00 9.29
C ALA A 126 -8.16 -5.05 8.32
N THR A 127 -8.53 -3.91 7.75
CA THR A 127 -9.52 -3.81 6.67
C THR A 127 -9.15 -2.70 5.69
N GLY A 128 -9.09 -3.05 4.39
CA GLY A 128 -8.56 -2.16 3.36
C GLY A 128 -7.15 -1.69 3.72
N ASN A 129 -6.96 -0.37 3.82
CA ASN A 129 -5.69 0.24 4.24
C ASN A 129 -5.65 0.63 5.73
N ASN A 130 -6.55 0.11 6.56
CA ASN A 130 -6.62 0.46 7.98
C ASN A 130 -6.22 -0.73 8.85
N ILE A 131 -5.40 -0.48 9.86
CA ILE A 131 -5.00 -1.47 10.88
C ILE A 131 -5.42 -0.93 12.24
N TYR A 132 -6.17 -1.73 13.00
CA TYR A 132 -6.72 -1.38 14.30
C TYR A 132 -6.04 -2.21 15.38
N PHE A 133 -5.38 -1.56 16.33
CA PHE A 133 -4.69 -2.21 17.45
C PHE A 133 -5.50 -2.13 18.74
N ASN A 134 -5.26 -3.08 19.64
CA ASN A 134 -5.84 -3.16 20.98
C ASN A 134 -4.86 -2.60 22.04
N GLU A 135 -4.46 -1.34 21.89
CA GLU A 135 -3.49 -0.64 22.77
C GLU A 135 -3.85 0.83 22.98
#